data_AF-A0AAU5Z5T2-F1
#
_entry.id   AF-A0AAU5Z5T2-F1
#
_cell.length_a   1.000
_cell.length_b   1.000
_cell.length_c   1.000
_cell.angle_alpha   90.00
_cell.angle_beta   90.00
_cell.angle_gamma   90.00
#
_symmetry.space_group_name_H-M   'P 1'
#
loop_
_entity.id
_entity.type
_entity.pdbx_description
1 polymer ?
#
loop_
_entity_poly.entity_id
_entity_poly.type
_entity_poly.pdbx_seq_one_letter_code
_entity_poly.pdbx_strand_id
1 'polypeptide(L)' 'MAGHLDDHWPAWLGDLTITRQDDGTSTLTGTVADQGQLHGVLAGIRDIGATLLSVRALPTEEPPRAG' A
#
# COMPACT_ATOMS: atom_id res chain seq x y z
N MET A 1 -15.15 13.30 13.21
CA MET A 1 -15.87 12.60 12.12
C MET A 1 -14.86 11.70 11.46
N ALA A 2 -15.15 10.41 11.40
CA ALA A 2 -14.17 9.35 11.14
C ALA A 2 -13.51 9.55 9.77
N GLY A 3 -12.19 9.74 9.76
CA GLY A 3 -11.32 9.69 8.57
C GLY A 3 -11.21 8.27 8.03
N HIS A 4 -12.35 7.62 7.83
CA HIS A 4 -12.45 6.39 7.09
C HIS A 4 -12.33 6.77 5.63
N LEU A 5 -11.08 6.78 5.13
CA LEU A 5 -10.70 6.36 3.79
C LEU A 5 -11.93 6.20 2.87
N ASP A 6 -12.39 7.32 2.32
CA ASP A 6 -13.66 7.40 1.59
C ASP A 6 -13.63 6.50 0.34
N ASP A 7 -14.80 6.25 -0.23
CA ASP A 7 -15.07 5.42 -1.42
C ASP A 7 -14.34 5.87 -2.73
N HIS A 8 -13.44 6.83 -2.64
CA HIS A 8 -12.58 7.33 -3.71
C HIS A 8 -11.18 6.70 -3.68
N TRP A 9 -11.07 5.41 -3.33
CA TRP A 9 -9.81 4.68 -3.38
C TRP A 9 -9.56 4.19 -4.81
N PRO A 10 -8.59 4.78 -5.55
CA PRO A 10 -8.55 4.61 -6.99
C PRO A 10 -7.85 3.33 -7.42
N ALA A 11 -8.04 2.98 -8.70
CA ALA A 11 -7.39 1.88 -9.41
C ALA A 11 -5.86 1.80 -9.26
N TRP A 12 -5.18 2.85 -8.76
CA TRP A 12 -3.73 2.83 -8.50
C TRP A 12 -3.32 1.92 -7.34
N LEU A 13 -4.24 1.57 -6.44
CA LEU A 13 -3.97 0.59 -5.39
C LEU A 13 -3.74 -0.81 -5.96
N GLY A 14 -4.24 -1.10 -7.16
CA GLY A 14 -4.10 -2.41 -7.79
C GLY A 14 -4.41 -3.55 -6.82
N ASP A 15 -3.44 -4.45 -6.64
CA ASP A 15 -3.53 -5.62 -5.75
C ASP A 15 -3.07 -5.34 -4.30
N LEU A 16 -2.92 -4.08 -3.89
CA LEU A 16 -2.54 -3.73 -2.52
C LEU A 16 -3.72 -3.94 -1.57
N THR A 17 -3.50 -4.78 -0.56
CA THR A 17 -4.41 -4.98 0.56
C THR A 17 -4.12 -3.97 1.65
N ILE A 18 -5.17 -3.39 2.25
CA ILE A 18 -5.05 -2.46 3.37
C ILE A 18 -5.43 -3.17 4.65
N THR A 19 -4.56 -3.13 5.64
CA THR A 19 -4.83 -3.61 6.99
C THR A 19 -4.81 -2.42 7.94
N ARG A 20 -5.94 -2.15 8.59
CA ARG A 20 -6.03 -1.13 9.66
C ARG A 20 -5.54 -1.75 10.97
N GLN A 21 -4.75 -1.00 11.72
CA GLN A 21 -4.25 -1.42 13.03
C GLN A 21 -4.97 -0.67 14.16
N ASP A 22 -4.97 -1.26 15.35
CA ASP A 22 -5.66 -0.72 16.53
C ASP A 22 -5.02 0.58 17.04
N ASP A 23 -3.76 0.85 16.68
CA ASP A 23 -3.04 2.10 17.00
C ASP A 23 -3.43 3.29 16.09
N GLY A 24 -4.39 3.08 15.19
CA GLY A 24 -4.86 4.08 14.24
C GLY A 24 -4.01 4.17 12.96
N THR A 25 -2.98 3.34 12.80
CA THR A 25 -2.20 3.27 11.56
C THR A 25 -2.85 2.33 10.53
N SER A 26 -2.35 2.37 9.31
CA SER A 26 -2.77 1.45 8.24
C SER A 26 -1.54 0.97 7.48
N THR A 27 -1.52 -0.33 7.17
CA THR A 27 -0.47 -0.96 6.38
C THR A 27 -1.04 -1.31 5.01
N LEU A 28 -0.34 -0.92 3.95
CA LEU A 28 -0.62 -1.34 2.58
C LEU A 28 0.39 -2.41 2.18
N THR A 29 -0.09 -3.59 1.80
CA THR A 29 0.74 -4.74 1.44
C THR A 29 0.28 -5.35 0.13
N GLY A 30 1.19 -5.61 -0.79
CA GLY A 30 0.91 -6.33 -2.02
C GLY A 30 2.02 -6.13 -3.05
N THR A 31 1.76 -6.63 -4.26
CA THR A 31 2.70 -6.51 -5.38
C THR A 31 2.60 -5.13 -6.00
N VAL A 32 3.76 -4.56 -6.31
CA VAL A 32 3.86 -3.34 -7.11
C VAL A 32 4.54 -3.71 -8.43
N ALA A 33 3.84 -3.52 -9.54
CA ALA A 33 4.25 -3.95 -10.87
C ALA A 33 5.48 -3.18 -11.39
N ASP A 34 5.54 -1.87 -11.10
CA ASP A 34 6.63 -0.99 -11.51
C ASP A 34 6.76 0.25 -10.61
N GLN A 35 7.79 1.05 -10.87
CA GLN A 35 8.03 2.30 -10.13
C GLN A 35 6.92 3.34 -10.34
N GLY A 36 6.24 3.35 -11.49
CA GLY A 36 5.12 4.25 -11.74
C GLY A 36 3.94 3.97 -10.80
N GLN A 37 3.61 2.69 -10.58
CA GLN A 37 2.61 2.30 -9.60
C GLN A 37 3.04 2.66 -8.18
N LEU A 38 4.30 2.43 -7.80
CA LEU A 38 4.82 2.83 -6.48
C LEU A 38 4.64 4.35 -6.25
N HIS A 39 5.04 5.17 -7.22
CA HIS A 39 4.93 6.62 -7.12
C HIS A 39 3.47 7.08 -7.10
N GLY A 40 2.57 6.41 -7.84
CA GLY A 40 1.13 6.66 -7.78
C GLY A 40 0.56 6.42 -6.37
N VAL A 41 0.98 5.33 -5.72
CA VAL A 41 0.59 5.01 -4.34
C VAL A 41 1.06 6.09 -3.36
N LEU A 42 2.33 6.49 -3.44
CA LEU A 42 2.89 7.51 -2.56
C LEU A 42 2.25 8.89 -2.78
N ALA A 43 1.90 9.23 -4.02
CA ALA A 43 1.15 10.45 -4.32
C ALA A 43 -0.25 10.42 -3.70
N GLY A 44 -0.98 9.30 -3.83
CA GLY A 44 -2.30 9.15 -3.22
C GLY A 44 -2.28 9.28 -1.69
N ILE A 45 -1.29 8.68 -1.02
CA ILE A 45 -1.07 8.83 0.43
C ILE A 45 -0.86 10.32 0.80
N ARG A 46 -0.08 11.05 -0.01
CA ARG A 46 0.13 12.49 0.19
C ARG A 46 -1.15 13.30 0.00
N ASP A 47 -1.94 13.00 -1.02
CA ASP A 47 -3.14 13.76 -1.37
C ASP A 47 -4.23 13.68 -0.29
N ILE A 48 -4.33 12.56 0.42
CA ILE A 48 -5.22 12.40 1.59
C ILE A 48 -4.64 12.97 2.90
N GLY A 49 -3.43 13.55 2.85
CA GLY A 49 -2.74 14.08 4.02
C GLY A 49 -2.28 13.03 5.04
N ALA A 50 -2.17 11.76 4.63
CA ALA A 50 -1.70 10.70 5.50
C ALA A 50 -0.18 10.77 5.68
N THR A 51 0.29 10.49 6.90
CA THR A 51 1.73 10.43 7.18
C THR A 51 2.28 9.07 6.79
N LEU A 52 3.27 9.06 5.89
CA LEU A 52 4.00 7.84 5.55
C LEU A 52 5.01 7.52 6.65
N LEU A 53 4.76 6.44 7.39
CA LEU A 53 5.63 6.02 8.50
C LEU A 53 6.84 5.21 8.01
N SER A 54 6.63 4.29 7.08
CA SER A 54 7.70 3.44 6.53
C SER A 54 7.33 2.85 5.18
N VAL A 55 8.35 2.42 4.43
CA VAL A 55 8.22 1.63 3.20
C VAL A 55 9.21 0.47 3.29
N ARG A 56 8.75 -0.74 2.98
CA ARG A 56 9.57 -1.95 3.03
C ARG A 56 9.30 -2.84 1.82
N ALA A 57 10.37 -3.28 1.15
CA ALA A 57 10.29 -4.36 0.18
C ALA A 57 10.11 -5.69 0.91
N LEU A 58 9.03 -6.40 0.60
CA LEU A 58 8.80 -7.76 1.09
C LEU A 58 9.54 -8.74 0.16
N PRO A 59 10.10 -9.84 0.69
CA PRO A 59 10.62 -10.90 -0.15
C PRO A 59 9.48 -11.43 -1.03
N THR A 60 9.70 -11.49 -2.33
CA THR A 60 8.84 -12.29 -3.21
C THR A 60 8.94 -13.74 -2.72
N GLU A 61 7.82 -14.42 -2.50
CA GLU A 61 7.82 -15.86 -2.32
C GLU A 61 8.35 -16.49 -3.62
N GLU A 62 9.67 -16.59 -3.76
CA GLU A 62 10.31 -17.35 -4.82
C GLU A 62 9.96 -18.81 -4.53
N PRO A 63 9.19 -19.51 -5.40
CA PRO A 63 8.93 -20.92 -5.18
C PRO A 63 10.28 -21.64 -5.05
N PRO A 64 10.40 -22.65 -4.16
CA PRO A 64 11.66 -23.31 -3.92
C PRO A 64 12.25 -23.77 -5.25
N ARG A 65 13.47 -23.33 -5.56
CA ARG A 65 14.15 -23.73 -6.80
C ARG A 65 14.25 -25.25 -6.80
N ALA A 66 13.55 -25.90 -7.73
CA ALA A 66 13.73 -27.31 -8.00
C ALA A 66 15.17 -27.51 -8.49
N GLY A 67 15.96 -28.22 -7.68
CA GLY A 67 17.28 -28.73 -8.06
C GLY A 67 17.18 -30.04 -8.82
#